data_AF-A0A0D1KUK5-F1
#
_entry.id   AF-A0A0D1KUK5-F1
#
_cell.length_a   1.000
_cell.length_b   1.000
_cell.length_c   1.000
_cell.angle_alpha   90.00
_cell.angle_beta   90.00
_cell.angle_gamma   90.00
#
_symmetry.space_group_name_H-M   'P 1'
#
loop_
_entity.id
_entity.type
_entity.pdbx_description
1 polymer ?
#
loop_
_entity_poly.entity_id
_entity_poly.type
_entity_poly.pdbx_seq_one_letter_code
_entity_poly.pdbx_strand_id
1 'polypeptide(L)' 'MILREFQELSYEEIAEILGWSLSKVKTTLHRARLELKKNMTKSREEERI' A
#
# COMPACT_ATOMS: atom_id res chain seq x y z
N MET A 1 0.97 2.16 3.88
CA MET A 1 1.75 2.36 2.64
C MET A 1 2.73 3.54 2.71
N ILE A 2 2.78 4.30 3.81
CA ILE A 2 3.62 5.50 3.93
C ILE A 2 5.12 5.15 3.93
N LEU A 3 5.53 4.14 4.70
CA LEU A 3 6.94 3.77 4.88
C LEU A 3 7.70 3.45 3.57
N ARG A 4 7.10 2.69 2.66
CA ARG A 4 7.76 2.35 1.39
C ARG A 4 7.77 3.51 0.40
N GLU A 5 6.63 4.19 0.25
CA GLU A 5 6.41 5.15 -0.84
C GLU A 5 6.88 6.57 -0.47
N PHE A 6 6.99 6.90 0.83
CA PHE A 6 7.40 8.23 1.31
C PHE A 6 8.71 8.24 2.10
N GLN A 7 9.15 7.09 2.61
CA GLN A 7 10.40 6.98 3.38
C GLN A 7 11.43 6.07 2.68
N GLU A 8 11.14 5.61 1.45
CA GLU A 8 11.99 4.77 0.61
C GLU A 8 12.52 3.48 1.26
N LEU A 9 11.88 3.02 2.33
CA LEU A 9 12.32 1.82 3.05
C LEU A 9 12.11 0.56 2.23
N SER A 10 13.09 -0.36 2.33
CA SER A 10 13.00 -1.71 1.79
C SER A 10 11.91 -2.53 2.52
N TYR A 11 11.51 -3.66 1.93
CA TYR A 11 10.51 -4.52 2.55
C TYR A 11 11.02 -5.20 3.81
N GLU A 12 12.32 -5.44 3.86
CA GLU A 12 13.07 -6.03 4.96
C GLU A 12 13.09 -5.06 6.16
N GLU A 13 13.42 -3.78 5.94
CA GLU A 13 13.37 -2.76 7.00
C GLU A 13 11.95 -2.55 7.53
N ILE A 14 10.95 -2.54 6.64
CA ILE A 14 9.55 -2.43 7.05
C ILE A 14 9.12 -3.66 7.87
N ALA A 15 9.59 -4.86 7.52
CA ALA A 15 9.32 -6.08 8.26
C ALA A 15 9.92 -6.02 9.67
N GLU A 16 11.15 -5.55 9.80
CA GLU A 16 11.84 -5.38 11.07
C GLU A 16 11.17 -4.33 11.96
N ILE A 17 10.90 -3.13 11.42
CA ILE A 17 10.26 -2.02 12.14
C ILE A 17 8.86 -2.41 12.65
N LEU A 18 8.09 -3.14 11.85
CA LEU A 18 6.72 -3.54 12.19
C LEU A 18 6.62 -4.87 12.93
N GLY A 19 7.74 -5.59 13.10
CA GLY A 19 7.75 -6.96 13.65
C GLY A 19 6.92 -7.94 12.82
N TRP A 20 6.86 -7.75 11.50
CA TRP A 20 6.08 -8.57 10.57
C TRP A 20 6.98 -9.49 9.76
N SER A 21 6.40 -10.58 9.24
CA SER A 21 7.10 -11.36 8.23
C SER A 21 7.13 -10.62 6.89
N LEU A 22 8.17 -10.86 6.09
CA LEU A 22 8.30 -10.28 4.75
C LEU A 22 7.09 -10.57 3.86
N SER A 23 6.51 -11.77 3.97
CA SER A 23 5.29 -12.16 3.25
C SER A 23 4.08 -11.33 3.67
N LYS A 24 3.95 -10.99 4.97
CA LYS A 24 2.87 -10.13 5.48
C LYS A 24 3.04 -8.70 4.97
N VAL A 25 4.27 -8.19 4.91
CA VAL A 25 4.57 -6.86 4.35
C VAL A 25 4.17 -6.80 2.87
N LYS A 26 4.61 -7.76 2.06
CA LYS A 26 4.31 -7.82 0.61
C LYS A 26 2.82 -7.91 0.32
N THR A 27 2.10 -8.79 1.02
CA THR A 27 0.65 -8.97 0.83
C THR A 27 -0.14 -7.74 1.26
N THR A 28 0.24 -7.09 2.36
CA THR A 28 -0.39 -5.85 2.84
C THR A 28 -0.18 -4.70 1.86
N LEU A 29 1.05 -4.51 1.36
CA LEU A 29 1.35 -3.51 0.34
C LEU A 29 0.57 -3.72 -0.96
N HIS A 30 0.46 -4.97 -1.40
CA HIS A 30 -0.33 -5.30 -2.59
C HIS A 30 -1.80 -4.93 -2.42
N ARG A 31 -2.41 -5.29 -1.28
CA ARG A 31 -3.81 -4.96 -0.97
C ARG A 31 -4.03 -3.44 -0.89
N ALA A 32 -3.13 -2.72 -0.22
CA ALA A 32 -3.22 -1.26 -0.13
C ALA A 32 -3.16 -0.58 -1.51
N ARG A 33 -2.32 -1.08 -2.44
CA ARG A 33 -2.30 -0.59 -3.83
C ARG A 33 -3.61 -0.84 -4.58
N LEU A 34 -4.19 -2.03 -4.42
CA LEU A 34 -5.46 -2.37 -5.05
C LEU A 34 -6.60 -1.47 -4.54
N GLU A 35 -6.62 -1.22 -3.23
CA GLU A 35 -7.61 -0.35 -2.61
C GLU A 35 -7.46 1.11 -3.04
N LEU A 36 -6.23 1.62 -3.10
CA LEU A 36 -5.93 2.94 -3.66
C LEU A 36 -6.41 3.05 -5.11
N LYS A 37 -6.08 2.06 -5.96
CA LYS A 37 -6.53 2.02 -7.36
C LYS A 37 -8.06 2.04 -7.44
N LYS A 38 -8.74 1.25 -6.61
CA LYS A 38 -10.21 1.17 -6.56
C LYS A 38 -10.84 2.51 -6.17
N ASN A 39 -10.27 3.18 -5.18
CA ASN A 39 -10.76 4.48 -4.71
C ASN A 39 -10.54 5.56 -5.79
N MET A 40 -9.39 5.58 -6.46
CA MET A 40 -9.14 6.50 -7.58
C MET A 40 -10.07 6.26 -8.78
N THR A 41 -10.44 5.00 -9.06
CA THR A 41 -11.43 4.71 -10.11
C THR A 41 -12.84 5.12 -9.71
N LYS A 42 -13.21 5.02 -8.42
CA LYS A 42 -14.53 5.46 -7.93
C LYS A 42 -14.71 6.98 -8.03
N SER A 43 -13.71 7.76 -7.60
CA SER A 43 -13.78 9.23 -7.67
C SER A 43 -13.94 9.76 -9.11
N ARG A 44 -13.53 8.98 -10.11
CA ARG A 44 -13.62 9.35 -11.54
C ARG A 44 -14.99 9.03 -12.17
N GLU A 45 -15.74 8.12 -11.56
CA GLU A 45 -17.11 7.77 -11.95
C GLU A 45 -18.12 8.75 -11.33
N GLU A 46 -17.87 9.18 -10.09
CA GLU A 46 -18.71 10.14 -9.34
C GLU A 46 -18.66 11.57 -9.92
N GLU A 47 -17.55 11.99 -10.55
CA GLU A 47 -17.47 13.27 -11.29
C GLU A 47 -18.22 13.27 -12.63
N ARG A 48 -18.68 12.10 -13.10
CA ARG A 48 -19.28 11.92 -14.43
C ARG A 48 -20.81 11.78 -14.40
N ILE A 49 -21.43 11.90 -13.22
CA ILE A 49 -22.89 11.90 -12.96
C ILE A 49 -23.31 13.33 -12.59
#